data_AF-A0A7V8ZBK5-F1
#
_entry.id   AF-A0A7V8ZBK5-F1
#
_cell.length_a   1.000
_cell.length_b   1.000
_cell.length_c   1.000
_cell.angle_alpha   90.00
_cell.angle_beta   90.00
_cell.angle_gamma   90.00
#
_symmetry.space_group_name_H-M   'P 1'
#
loop_
_entity.id
_entity.type
_entity.pdbx_description
1 polymer ?
#
loop_
_entity_poly.entity_id
_entity_poly.type
_entity_poly.pdbx_seq_one_letter_code
_entity_poly.pdbx_strand_id
1 'polypeptide(L)'
;IRLALITHIPNLKPRGLTLDLFVNNSRACSFTFFRYGWLELEVTIPPSAHNADNLYELEIRADRTWAATDDDSGVVNNRRYSIAVCNLEVIMEKEGTVISGQWSE
;
A
#
# COMPACT_ATOMS: atom_id res chain seq x y z
N ILE A 1 -2.21 8.41 6.65
CA ILE A 1 -2.79 7.94 5.37
C ILE A 1 -3.47 6.62 5.63
N ARG A 2 -4.75 6.50 5.26
CA ARG A 2 -5.47 5.22 5.27
C ARG A 2 -5.71 4.77 3.83
N LEU A 3 -5.56 3.48 3.56
CA LEU A 3 -5.91 2.88 2.28
C LEU A 3 -6.27 1.41 2.44
N ALA A 4 -6.97 0.86 1.45
CA ALA A 4 -7.14 -0.57 1.30
C ALA A 4 -6.49 -1.02 -0.02
N LEU A 5 -5.79 -2.16 0.00
CA LEU A 5 -5.20 -2.75 -1.19
C LEU A 5 -5.53 -4.23 -1.34
N ILE A 6 -5.51 -4.70 -2.57
CA ILE A 6 -5.59 -6.12 -2.92
C ILE A 6 -4.62 -6.41 -4.05
N THR A 7 -4.10 -7.65 -4.09
CA THR A 7 -3.23 -8.12 -5.16
C THR A 7 -3.76 -9.39 -5.80
N HIS A 8 -3.52 -9.53 -7.09
CA HIS A 8 -3.73 -10.76 -7.85
C HIS A 8 -2.41 -11.41 -8.28
N ILE A 9 -1.29 -11.04 -7.64
CA ILE A 9 0.03 -11.61 -7.95
C ILE A 9 0.01 -13.13 -7.74
N PRO A 10 0.39 -13.93 -8.74
CA PRO A 10 0.44 -15.38 -8.60
C PRO A 10 1.51 -15.81 -7.59
N ASN A 11 1.30 -16.99 -7.01
CA ASN A 11 2.21 -17.60 -6.04
C ASN A 11 2.50 -16.71 -4.81
N LEU A 12 1.52 -15.90 -4.37
CA LEU A 12 1.66 -15.01 -3.21
C LEU A 12 1.99 -15.76 -1.90
N LYS A 13 1.39 -16.93 -1.70
CA LYS A 13 1.61 -17.72 -0.47
C LYS A 13 3.03 -18.29 -0.36
N PRO A 14 3.59 -18.98 -1.37
CA PRO A 14 4.97 -19.47 -1.29
C PRO A 14 6.02 -18.37 -1.46
N ARG A 15 5.68 -17.24 -2.07
CA ARG A 15 6.56 -16.08 -2.24
C ARG A 15 5.76 -14.82 -1.94
N GLY A 16 5.96 -14.21 -0.78
CA GLY A 16 5.26 -12.98 -0.40
C GLY A 16 5.43 -11.86 -1.43
N LEU A 17 4.57 -10.85 -1.34
CA LEU A 17 4.73 -9.58 -2.05
C LEU A 17 5.26 -8.56 -1.05
N THR A 18 6.43 -8.01 -1.31
CA THR A 18 7.01 -6.94 -0.49
C THR A 18 6.61 -5.60 -1.08
N LEU A 19 6.01 -4.75 -0.26
CA LEU A 19 5.64 -3.39 -0.62
C LEU A 19 6.41 -2.39 0.22
N ASP A 20 6.96 -1.38 -0.45
CA ASP A 20 7.45 -0.17 0.18
C ASP A 20 6.52 0.99 -0.18
N LEU A 21 6.07 1.73 0.81
CA LEU A 21 5.27 2.94 0.63
C LEU A 21 6.13 4.15 0.93
N PHE A 22 6.12 5.12 0.01
CA PHE A 22 6.79 6.40 0.16
C PHE A 22 5.77 7.52 0.09
N VAL A 23 5.94 8.53 0.93
CA VAL A 23 5.19 9.78 0.87
C VAL A 23 6.19 10.90 0.58
N ASN A 24 6.02 11.61 -0.52
CA ASN A 24 6.94 12.68 -0.95
C ASN A 24 8.41 12.23 -0.88
N ASN A 25 8.74 11.09 -1.48
CA ASN A 25 10.06 10.42 -1.47
C ASN A 25 10.58 9.94 -0.09
N SER A 26 9.86 10.18 1.01
CA SER A 26 10.21 9.64 2.32
C SER A 26 9.54 8.29 2.55
N ARG A 27 10.31 7.25 2.90
CA ARG A 27 9.74 5.93 3.19
C ARG A 27 8.84 6.00 4.42
N ALA A 28 7.57 5.67 4.24
CA ALA A 28 6.57 5.67 5.30
C ALA A 28 6.39 4.29 5.95
N CYS A 29 6.38 3.22 5.14
CA CYS A 29 6.42 1.86 5.66
C CYS A 29 6.99 0.86 4.65
N SER A 30 7.38 -0.31 5.15
CA SER A 30 7.78 -1.48 4.35
C SER A 30 7.22 -2.74 5.00
N PHE A 31 6.60 -3.61 4.21
CA PHE A 31 6.04 -4.86 4.72
C PHE A 31 5.95 -5.93 3.63
N THR A 32 5.83 -7.18 4.06
CA THR A 32 5.61 -8.33 3.17
C THR A 32 4.34 -9.05 3.59
N PHE A 33 3.48 -9.36 2.62
CA PHE A 33 2.25 -10.12 2.87
C PHE A 33 2.13 -11.34 1.96
N PHE A 34 1.45 -12.37 2.46
CA PHE A 34 1.43 -13.72 1.88
C PHE A 34 0.02 -14.24 1.60
N ARG A 35 -1.02 -13.44 1.87
CA ARG A 35 -2.43 -13.85 1.78
C ARG A 35 -3.16 -12.99 0.78
N TYR A 36 -4.01 -13.62 -0.01
CA TYR A 36 -4.98 -12.93 -0.83
C TYR A 36 -6.11 -12.39 0.04
N GLY A 37 -6.65 -11.24 -0.37
CA GLY A 37 -7.69 -10.53 0.35
C GLY A 37 -7.39 -9.04 0.40
N TRP A 38 -8.36 -8.28 0.91
CA TRP A 38 -8.17 -6.87 1.20
C TRP A 38 -7.25 -6.71 2.42
N LEU A 39 -6.24 -5.86 2.26
CA LEU A 39 -5.37 -5.41 3.32
C LEU A 39 -5.65 -3.93 3.58
N GLU A 40 -6.18 -3.64 4.76
CA GLU A 40 -6.30 -2.27 5.25
C GLU A 40 -4.97 -1.83 5.87
N LEU A 41 -4.54 -0.63 5.53
CA LEU A 41 -3.32 -0.03 6.04
C LEU A 41 -3.61 1.36 6.58
N GLU A 42 -3.00 1.63 7.73
CA GLU A 42 -2.85 2.96 8.26
C GLU A 42 -1.36 3.25 8.37
N VAL A 43 -0.94 4.33 7.72
CA VAL A 43 0.47 4.69 7.57
C VAL A 43 0.65 6.14 8.03
N THR A 44 1.52 6.33 9.02
CA THR A 44 1.92 7.66 9.48
C THR A 44 2.73 8.38 8.40
N ILE A 45 2.45 9.66 8.19
CA ILE A 45 3.26 10.49 7.28
C ILE A 45 4.55 10.84 8.00
N PRO A 46 5.74 10.51 7.45
CA PRO A 46 7.00 10.88 8.07
C PRO A 46 7.14 12.41 8.17
N PRO A 47 7.73 12.96 9.25
CA PRO A 47 7.99 14.40 9.36
C PRO A 47 8.73 15.00 8.15
N SER A 48 9.66 14.23 7.57
CA SER A 48 10.43 14.61 6.37
C SER A 48 9.60 14.67 5.08
N ALA A 49 8.39 14.12 5.08
CA ALA A 49 7.48 14.12 3.94
C ALA A 49 6.57 15.34 3.92
N HIS A 50 6.49 16.13 4.98
CA HIS A 50 5.66 17.34 4.99
C HIS A 50 6.27 18.40 4.08
N ASN A 51 5.43 19.05 3.27
CA ASN A 51 5.80 20.20 2.47
C ASN A 51 4.88 21.39 2.78
N ALA A 52 5.31 22.58 2.37
CA ALA A 52 4.57 23.83 2.65
C ALA A 52 3.17 23.85 2.01
N ASP A 53 2.99 23.12 0.91
CA ASP A 53 1.75 23.13 0.13
C ASP A 53 0.72 22.09 0.61
N ASN A 54 1.06 21.28 1.63
CA ASN A 54 0.25 20.15 2.11
C ASN A 54 -0.16 19.18 0.97
N LEU A 55 0.70 19.04 -0.04
CA LEU A 55 0.52 18.11 -1.14
C LEU A 55 1.25 16.80 -0.83
N TYR A 56 0.57 15.68 -0.97
CA TYR A 56 1.13 14.36 -0.69
C TYR A 56 1.09 13.49 -1.93
N GLU A 57 2.27 13.07 -2.39
CA GLU A 57 2.42 12.01 -3.37
C GLU A 57 2.66 10.69 -2.64
N LEU A 58 1.77 9.72 -2.86
CA LEU A 58 1.95 8.35 -2.38
C LEU A 58 2.52 7.50 -3.52
N GLU A 59 3.73 6.97 -3.31
CA GLU A 59 4.35 5.99 -4.20
C GLU A 59 4.34 4.62 -3.54
N ILE A 60 3.90 3.60 -4.29
CA ILE A 60 3.90 2.20 -3.86
C ILE A 60 4.86 1.42 -4.76
N ARG A 61 5.93 0.88 -4.17
CA ARG A 61 6.90 0.03 -4.86
C ARG A 61 6.69 -1.41 -4.46
N ALA A 62 6.78 -2.32 -5.43
CA ALA A 62 6.68 -3.74 -5.20
C ALA A 62 7.97 -4.45 -5.63
N ASP A 63 8.40 -5.46 -4.90
CA ASP A 63 9.56 -6.30 -5.26
C ASP A 63 9.32 -7.17 -6.50
N ARG A 64 8.06 -7.35 -6.88
CA ARG A 64 7.65 -8.02 -8.12
C ARG A 64 6.29 -7.53 -8.61
N THR A 65 6.11 -7.60 -9.92
CA THR A 65 4.83 -7.36 -10.60
C THR A 65 4.39 -8.62 -11.33
N TRP A 66 3.14 -8.64 -11.80
CA TRP A 66 2.69 -9.75 -12.64
C TRP A 66 3.38 -9.63 -14.00
N ALA A 67 4.31 -10.56 -14.27
CA ALA A 67 4.88 -10.73 -15.60
C ALA A 67 3.87 -11.45 -16.51
N ALA A 68 3.66 -10.93 -17.72
CA ALA A 68 2.94 -11.69 -18.74
C ALA A 68 3.70 -13.00 -18.99
N THR A 69 2.99 -14.13 -18.97
CA THR A 69 3.55 -15.39 -19.44
C THR A 69 3.66 -15.33 -20.95
N ASP A 70 4.80 -15.71 -21.52
CA ASP A 70 5.05 -15.82 -22.98
C ASP A 70 4.21 -16.94 -23.66
N ASP A 71 3.13 -17.39 -23.03
CA ASP A 71 2.29 -18.46 -23.54
C ASP A 71 1.42 -17.93 -24.68
N ASP A 72 1.88 -18.23 -25.90
CA ASP A 72 1.48 -17.81 -27.24
C ASP A 72 0.07 -18.30 -27.65
N SER A 73 -0.87 -18.31 -26.71
CA SER A 73 -2.27 -18.74 -26.91
C SER A 73 -3.18 -17.65 -27.48
N GLY A 74 -2.62 -16.53 -27.96
CA GLY A 74 -3.39 -15.44 -28.57
C GLY A 74 -4.28 -14.68 -27.58
N VAL A 75 -4.15 -14.91 -26.27
CA VAL A 75 -4.86 -14.13 -25.25
C VAL A 75 -4.12 -12.81 -25.06
N VAL A 76 -4.48 -11.86 -25.93
CA VAL A 76 -4.05 -10.47 -25.89
C VAL A 76 -4.28 -9.93 -24.47
N ASN A 77 -3.17 -9.73 -23.76
CA ASN A 77 -3.10 -8.80 -22.65
C ASN A 77 -4.00 -9.12 -21.44
N ASN A 78 -3.82 -10.29 -20.81
CA ASN A 78 -4.50 -10.62 -19.55
C ASN A 78 -3.85 -9.96 -18.32
N ARG A 79 -3.34 -8.72 -18.46
CA ARG A 79 -2.79 -7.88 -17.38
C ARG A 79 -3.93 -7.37 -16.50
N ARG A 80 -4.64 -8.27 -15.83
CA ARG A 80 -5.51 -7.90 -14.70
C ARG A 80 -4.56 -7.34 -13.61
N TYR A 81 -4.82 -6.15 -13.13
CA TYR A 81 -3.99 -5.34 -12.23
C TYR A 81 -3.10 -6.14 -11.23
N SER A 82 -1.82 -5.77 -11.10
CA SER A 82 -0.90 -6.39 -10.13
C SER A 82 -1.31 -6.05 -8.69
N ILE A 83 -1.67 -4.80 -8.44
CA ILE A 83 -2.14 -4.27 -7.16
C ILE A 83 -3.26 -3.30 -7.48
N ALA A 84 -4.39 -3.42 -6.77
CA ALA A 84 -5.46 -2.45 -6.79
C ALA A 84 -5.51 -1.74 -5.43
N VAL A 85 -5.75 -0.43 -5.45
CA VAL A 85 -5.80 0.42 -4.26
C VAL A 85 -7.13 1.18 -4.27
N CYS A 86 -7.79 1.26 -3.12
CA CYS A 86 -9.00 2.05 -2.92
C CYS A 86 -9.03 2.70 -1.54
N ASN A 87 -10.06 3.52 -1.29
CA ASN A 87 -10.30 4.18 -0.01
C ASN A 87 -9.07 4.97 0.49
N LEU A 88 -8.37 5.65 -0.43
CA LEU A 88 -7.20 6.44 -0.11
C LEU A 88 -7.61 7.74 0.57
N GLU A 89 -7.20 7.91 1.82
CA GLU A 89 -7.55 9.05 2.66
C GLU A 89 -6.32 9.60 3.38
N VAL A 90 -6.20 10.93 3.42
CA VAL A 90 -5.24 11.62 4.29
C VAL A 90 -5.97 12.01 5.57
N ILE A 91 -5.76 11.24 6.63
CA ILE A 91 -6.27 11.55 7.96
C ILE A 91 -5.27 12.47 8.65
N MET A 92 -5.66 13.73 8.83
CA MET A 92 -4.90 14.69 9.63
C MET A 92 -5.41 14.61 11.06
N GLU A 93 -4.55 14.20 12.00
CA GLU A 93 -4.86 14.44 13.41
C GLU A 93 -4.89 15.94 13.63
N LYS A 94 -6.04 16.47 14.05
CA LYS A 94 -6.08 17.85 14.56
C LYS A 94 -5.16 17.90 15.77
N GLU A 95 -4.13 18.74 15.74
CA GLU A 95 -3.38 19.11 16.93
C GLU A 95 -4.37 19.40 18.07
N GLY A 96 -4.38 18.55 19.10
CA GLY A 96 -5.21 18.73 20.30
C GLY A 96 -6.15 17.57 20.69
N THR A 97 -6.25 16.47 19.95
CA THR A 97 -7.05 15.32 20.43
C THR A 97 -6.19 14.33 21.20
N VAL A 98 -6.11 14.49 22.52
CA VAL A 98 -5.61 13.44 23.42
C VAL A 98 -6.64 12.30 23.41
N ILE A 99 -6.37 11.23 22.68
CA ILE A 99 -7.16 9.99 22.80
C ILE A 99 -6.53 9.16 23.92
N SER A 100 -6.99 9.37 25.15
CA SER A 100 -6.69 8.45 26.26
C SER A 100 -7.59 7.22 26.15
N GLY A 101 -7.07 6.13 25.58
CA GLY A 101 -7.70 4.82 25.65
C GLY A 101 -7.23 4.07 26.90
N GLN A 102 -8.12 3.87 27.88
CA GLN A 102 -7.90 2.90 28.95
C GLN A 102 -8.14 1.49 28.41
N TRP A 103 -7.21 0.58 28.70
CA TRP A 103 -7.43 -0.86 28.56
C TRP A 103 -8.28 -1.33 29.74
N SER A 104 -9.43 -1.95 29.47
CA SER A 104 -10.13 -2.78 30.45
C SER A 104 -9.58 -4.20 30.36
N GLU A 105 -9.18 -4.73 31.52
CA GLU A 105 -8.64 -6.10 31.73
C GLU A 105 -9.55 -7.22 31.21
#